data_AF-A0A6A8LTE1-F1
#
_entry.id   AF-A0A6A8LTE1-F1
#
_cell.length_a   1.000
_cell.length_b   1.000
_cell.length_c   1.000
_cell.angle_alpha   90.00
_cell.angle_beta   90.00
_cell.angle_gamma   90.00
#
_symmetry.space_group_name_H-M   'P 1'
#
loop_
_entity.id
_entity.type
_entity.pdbx_description
1 polymer ?
#
loop_
_entity_poly.entity_id
_entity_poly.type
_entity_poly.pdbx_seq_one_letter_code
_entity_poly.pdbx_strand_id
1 'polypeptide(L)' 'PMSVLEAFSSGLPVMLRDLDLYYSIIDGYYEPAKDVDDMNRKIINLSQDRKKLEKLEEKSKKAAEYYSERRLAKIWL' A
#
# COMPACT_ATOMS: atom_id res chain seq x y z
N PRO A 1 -10.32 -6.26 -1.03
CA PRO A 1 -9.00 -6.58 -1.63
C PRO A 1 -8.73 -5.80 -2.93
N MET A 2 -9.69 -5.77 -3.85
CA MET A 2 -9.52 -5.08 -5.15
C MET A 2 -9.33 -3.56 -5.01
N SER A 3 -10.07 -2.91 -4.10
CA SER A 3 -9.94 -1.47 -3.83
C SER A 3 -8.54 -1.03 -3.36
N VAL A 4 -7.77 -1.94 -2.75
CA VAL A 4 -6.39 -1.65 -2.34
C VAL A 4 -5.48 -1.61 -3.57
N LEU A 5 -5.68 -2.52 -4.53
CA LEU A 5 -4.92 -2.52 -5.78
C LEU A 5 -5.26 -1.29 -6.64
N GLU A 6 -6.51 -0.83 -6.61
CA GLU A 6 -6.92 0.42 -7.25
C GLU A 6 -6.26 1.65 -6.61
N ALA A 7 -6.17 1.69 -5.28
CA ALA A 7 -5.44 2.73 -4.57
C ALA A 7 -3.95 2.76 -4.94
N PHE A 8 -3.31 1.58 -5.01
CA PHE A 8 -1.94 1.46 -5.49
C PHE A 8 -1.79 1.93 -6.95
N SER A 9 -2.72 1.55 -7.82
CA SER A 9 -2.73 1.95 -9.23
C SER A 9 -2.90 3.45 -9.43
N SER A 10 -3.52 4.12 -8.46
CA SER A 10 -3.62 5.59 -8.40
C SER A 10 -2.35 6.27 -7.88
N GLY A 11 -1.33 5.49 -7.47
CA GLY A 11 -0.06 5.99 -6.95
C GLY A 11 -0.15 6.67 -5.58
N LEU A 12 -1.26 6.47 -4.86
CA LEU A 12 -1.52 7.13 -3.58
C LEU A 12 -0.90 6.34 -2.41
N PRO A 13 -0.41 7.00 -1.34
CA PRO A 13 -0.01 6.32 -0.11
C PRO A 13 -1.15 5.48 0.44
N VAL A 14 -0.88 4.23 0.80
CA VAL A 14 -1.86 3.32 1.39
C VAL A 14 -1.47 2.97 2.82
N MET A 15 -2.44 3.15 3.73
CA MET A 15 -2.39 2.67 5.11
C MET A 15 -3.57 1.73 5.33
N LEU A 16 -3.35 0.59 5.98
CA LEU A 16 -4.38 -0.41 6.23
C LEU A 16 -4.25 -0.99 7.62
N ARG A 17 -5.31 -1.65 8.08
CA ARG A 17 -5.24 -2.46 9.30
C ARG A 17 -4.23 -3.58 9.11
N ASP A 18 -3.46 -3.83 10.16
CA ASP A 18 -2.50 -4.91 10.23
C ASP A 18 -3.23 -6.27 10.37
N LEU A 19 -3.37 -6.98 9.26
CA LEU A 19 -4.11 -8.24 9.16
C LEU A 19 -3.28 -9.28 8.42
N ASP A 20 -3.26 -10.51 8.94
CA ASP A 20 -2.53 -11.63 8.32
C ASP A 20 -2.89 -11.85 6.85
N LEU A 21 -4.16 -11.62 6.50
CA LEU A 21 -4.66 -11.71 5.12
C LEU A 21 -3.90 -10.81 4.14
N TYR A 22 -3.40 -9.66 4.58
CA TYR A 22 -2.67 -8.74 3.71
C TYR A 22 -1.22 -9.12 3.55
N TYR A 23 -0.62 -9.88 4.47
CA TYR A 23 0.79 -10.26 4.35
C TYR A 23 1.05 -11.17 3.16
N SER A 24 0.13 -12.10 2.88
CA SER A 24 0.29 -13.03 1.76
C SER A 24 0.13 -12.38 0.39
N ILE A 25 -0.39 -11.14 0.33
CA ILE A 25 -0.78 -10.50 -0.93
C ILE A 25 -0.02 -9.19 -1.15
N ILE A 26 0.11 -8.33 -0.15
CA ILE A 26 0.57 -6.94 -0.35
C ILE A 26 1.58 -6.50 0.71
N ASP A 27 2.25 -7.44 1.37
CA ASP A 27 3.24 -7.10 2.40
C ASP A 27 4.33 -6.15 1.86
N GLY A 28 4.78 -5.23 2.72
CA GLY A 28 5.80 -4.24 2.41
C GLY A 28 5.34 -3.07 1.53
N TYR A 29 4.14 -3.12 0.93
CA TYR A 29 3.63 -2.06 0.05
C TYR A 29 2.78 -0.98 0.73
N TYR A 30 2.35 -1.22 1.97
CA TYR A 30 1.50 -0.29 2.73
C TYR A 30 2.08 0.03 4.11
N GLU A 31 1.50 1.01 4.79
CA GLU A 31 1.74 1.28 6.21
C GLU A 31 0.70 0.51 7.05
N PRO A 32 1.10 -0.49 7.85
CA PRO A 32 0.16 -1.24 8.68
C PRO A 32 -0.24 -0.43 9.91
N ALA A 33 -1.45 -0.59 10.42
CA ALA A 33 -1.89 -0.01 11.69
C ALA A 33 -2.59 -1.07 12.53
N LYS A 34 -2.14 -1.24 13.78
CA LYS A 34 -2.66 -2.30 14.66
C LYS A 34 -4.10 -2.04 15.11
N ASP A 35 -4.39 -0.79 15.45
CA ASP A 35 -5.66 -0.33 15.97
C ASP A 35 -5.92 1.14 15.57
N VAL A 36 -7.02 1.70 16.06
CA VAL A 36 -7.45 3.06 15.73
C VAL A 36 -6.48 4.11 16.27
N ASP A 37 -5.92 3.89 17.47
CA ASP A 37 -4.99 4.84 18.09
C ASP A 37 -3.66 4.87 17.34
N ASP A 38 -3.15 3.71 16.93
CA ASP A 38 -1.97 3.59 16.09
C ASP A 38 -2.20 4.24 14.71
N MET A 39 -3.35 3.98 14.09
CA MET A 39 -3.72 4.60 12.82
C MET A 39 -3.72 6.13 12.92
N ASN A 40 -4.38 6.68 13.95
CA ASN A 40 -4.44 8.13 14.14
C ASN A 40 -3.06 8.75 14.34
N ARG A 41 -2.22 8.15 15.20
CA ARG A 41 -0.84 8.59 15.41
C ARG A 41 -0.04 8.58 14.11
N LYS A 42 -0.17 7.53 13.29
CA LYS A 42 0.53 7.42 12.01
C LYS A 42 0.04 8.45 11.00
N ILE A 43 -1.26 8.72 10.93
CA ILE A 43 -1.83 9.79 10.07
C ILE A 43 -1.21 11.14 10.43
N ILE A 44 -1.18 11.50 11.71
CA ILE A 44 -0.59 12.77 12.17
C ILE A 44 0.89 12.82 11.76
N ASN A 45 1.66 11.78 12.06
CA ASN A 45 3.09 11.73 11.73
C ASN A 45 3.36 11.82 10.22
N LEU A 46 2.58 11.12 9.39
CA LEU A 46 2.73 11.14 7.94
C LEU A 46 2.33 12.49 7.34
N SER A 47 1.29 13.13 7.87
CA SER A 47 0.85 14.46 7.42
C SER A 47 1.92 15.55 7.63
N GLN A 48 2.83 15.33 8.58
CA GLN A 48 3.92 16.25 8.92
C GLN A 48 5.25 15.89 8.23
N ASP A 49 5.34 14.73 7.58
CA ASP A 49 6.59 14.21 6.99
C ASP A 49 6.38 13.80 5.53
N ARG A 50 6.58 14.78 4.65
CA ARG A 50 6.42 14.60 3.20
C ARG A 50 7.31 13.49 2.64
N LYS A 51 8.52 13.30 3.17
CA LYS A 51 9.44 12.26 2.70
C LYS A 51 8.91 10.86 3.00
N LYS A 52 8.24 10.67 4.14
CA LYS A 52 7.58 9.39 4.45
C LYS A 52 6.39 9.13 3.53
N LEU A 53 5.61 10.16 3.20
CA LEU A 53 4.53 10.04 2.22
C LEU A 53 5.07 9.65 0.84
N GLU A 54 6.13 10.31 0.36
CA GLU A 54 6.76 9.99 -0.94
C GLU A 54 7.26 8.54 -0.99
N LYS A 55 7.85 8.03 0.10
CA LYS A 55 8.22 6.60 0.18
C LYS A 55 7.01 5.66 0.08
N LEU A 56 5.86 6.04 0.62
CA LEU A 56 4.62 5.26 0.49
C LEU A 56 4.03 5.37 -0.92
N GLU A 57 4.11 6.53 -1.57
CA GLU A 57 3.77 6.70 -3.00
C GLU A 57 4.64 5.78 -3.88
N GLU A 58 5.95 5.73 -3.63
CA GLU A 58 6.87 4.83 -4.35
C GLU A 58 6.54 3.36 -4.14
N LYS A 59 6.23 2.95 -2.90
CA LYS A 59 5.77 1.58 -2.61
C LYS A 59 4.49 1.26 -3.39
N SER A 60 3.56 2.21 -3.44
CA SER A 60 2.28 2.04 -4.14
C SER A 60 2.47 1.87 -5.64
N LYS A 61 3.36 2.64 -6.26
CA LYS A 61 3.74 2.47 -7.67
C LYS A 61 4.36 1.10 -7.95
N LYS A 62 5.27 0.64 -7.08
CA LYS A 62 5.87 -0.71 -7.19
C LYS A 62 4.83 -1.82 -7.08
N ALA A 63 3.85 -1.67 -6.19
CA ALA A 63 2.74 -2.62 -6.06
C ALA A 63 1.88 -2.63 -7.33
N ALA A 64 1.54 -1.45 -7.87
CA ALA A 64 0.77 -1.32 -9.11
C ALA A 64 1.47 -1.99 -10.30
N GLU A 65 2.78 -1.81 -10.44
CA GLU A 65 3.57 -2.49 -11.47
C GLU A 65 3.56 -4.01 -11.29
N TYR A 66 3.73 -4.49 -10.06
CA TYR A 66 3.73 -5.91 -9.75
C TYR A 66 2.37 -6.56 -10.08
N TYR A 67 1.27 -5.88 -9.77
CA TYR A 67 -0.09 -6.34 -10.01
C TYR A 67 -0.68 -5.90 -11.36
N SER A 68 0.13 -5.27 -12.22
CA SER A 68 -0.33 -4.80 -13.52
C SER A 68 -0.75 -5.95 -14.43
N GLU A 69 -1.79 -5.70 -15.23
CA GLU A 69 -2.28 -6.65 -16.25
C GLU A 69 -1.13 -7.14 -17.15
N ARG A 70 -0.25 -6.22 -17.58
CA ARG A 70 0.92 -6.54 -18.41
C ARG A 70 1.84 -7.58 -17.75
N ARG A 71 2.06 -7.51 -16.44
CA ARG A 71 2.90 -8.49 -15.73
C ARG A 71 2.15 -9.79 -15.52
N LEU A 72 0.88 -9.73 -15.14
CA LEU A 72 0.05 -10.93 -14.92
C LEU A 72 -0.13 -11.75 -16.20
N ALA A 73 -0.28 -11.09 -17.35
CA ALA A 73 -0.34 -11.75 -18.66
C ALA A 73 0.90 -12.62 -18.95
N LYS A 74 2.09 -12.26 -18.43
CA LYS A 74 3.32 -13.05 -18.59
C LYS A 74 3.39 -14.29 -17.70
N ILE A 75 2.54 -14.37 -16.67
CA ILE A 75 2.48 -15.51 -15.75
C ILE A 75 1.49 -16.55 -16.29
N TRP A 76 0.48 -16.10 -17.03
CA TRP A 76 -0.61 -16.94 -17.54
C TRP A 76 -0.36 -17.52 -18.93
N LEU A 77 0.58 -16.96 -19.69
CA LEU A 77 1.04 -17.43 -20.99
C LEU A 77 2.34 -18.22 -20.85
#